data_AF-A0A6G3UKW3-F1
#
_entry.id   AF-A0A6G3UKW3-F1
#
_cell.length_a   1.000
_cell.length_b   1.000
_cell.length_c   1.000
_cell.angle_alpha   90.00
_cell.angle_beta   90.00
_cell.angle_gamma   90.00
#
_symmetry.space_group_name_H-M   'P 1'
#
loop_
_entity.id
_entity.type
_entity.pdbx_description
1 polymer ?
#
loop_
_entity_poly.entity_id
_entity_poly.type
_entity_poly.pdbx_seq_one_letter_code
_entity_poly.pdbx_strand_id
1 'polypeptide(L)'
;MDPIHRGPEEFGHDSKGFAEEAGRRRSSRDPLTPDFGQQTPQQARVVTLVAGDLMLTVNPIDGSEVELCPPGEQPPAPVRRTPADRAARA
;
A
#
# COMPACT_ATOMS: atom_id res chain seq x y z
N MET A 1 30.55 -26.92 10.40
CA MET A 1 29.11 -27.02 10.10
C MET A 1 28.46 -25.75 10.61
N ASP A 2 28.19 -24.82 9.70
CA ASP A 2 27.43 -23.60 9.99
C ASP A 2 25.93 -23.94 9.83
N PRO A 3 25.08 -23.85 10.88
CA PRO A 3 23.69 -24.31 10.84
C PRO A 3 22.81 -23.64 9.77
N ILE A 4 23.26 -22.51 9.24
CA ILE A 4 22.51 -21.68 8.27
C ILE A 4 23.03 -21.82 6.84
N HIS A 5 24.17 -22.46 6.64
CA HIS A 5 24.74 -22.74 5.32
C HIS A 5 24.70 -24.23 5.01
N ARG A 6 23.48 -24.72 4.79
CA ARG A 6 23.23 -26.04 4.20
C ARG A 6 23.47 -25.95 2.69
N GLY A 7 24.48 -26.68 2.22
CA GLY A 7 24.87 -26.72 0.80
C GLY A 7 23.79 -27.30 -0.11
N PRO A 8 23.82 -26.95 -1.41
CA PRO A 8 22.80 -27.33 -2.38
C PRO A 8 22.69 -28.85 -2.60
N GLU A 9 23.69 -29.63 -2.18
CA GLU A 9 23.71 -31.09 -2.34
C GLU A 9 22.74 -31.84 -1.41
N GLU A 10 22.22 -31.21 -0.33
CA GLU A 10 21.20 -31.83 0.55
C GLU A 10 19.77 -31.75 -0.03
N PHE A 11 19.55 -31.07 -1.17
CA PHE A 11 18.25 -31.04 -1.87
C PHE A 11 18.07 -32.17 -2.91
N GLY A 12 18.87 -33.24 -2.81
CA GLY A 12 18.76 -34.42 -3.67
C GLY A 12 18.31 -35.66 -2.90
N HIS A 13 17.02 -35.81 -2.62
CA HIS A 13 16.45 -37.11 -2.28
C HIS A 13 15.23 -37.42 -3.14
N ASP A 14 15.36 -38.54 -3.85
CA ASP A 14 14.31 -39.39 -4.42
C ASP A 14 13.45 -38.82 -5.55
N SER A 15 14.09 -38.63 -6.71
CA SER A 15 13.46 -38.73 -8.02
C SER A 15 13.07 -40.19 -8.37
N LYS A 16 12.31 -40.85 -7.49
CA LYS A 16 11.59 -42.11 -7.77
C LYS A 16 10.12 -41.93 -7.39
N GLY A 17 9.38 -41.27 -8.28
CA GLY A 17 7.94 -41.00 -8.13
C GLY A 17 7.40 -39.96 -9.12
N PHE A 18 8.28 -39.18 -9.77
CA PHE A 18 7.91 -38.08 -10.66
C PHE A 18 7.43 -38.49 -12.07
N ALA A 19 7.01 -39.75 -12.26
CA ALA A 19 6.47 -40.21 -13.55
C ALA A 19 4.93 -40.26 -13.61
N GLU A 20 4.22 -40.24 -12.47
CA GLU A 20 2.75 -40.42 -12.46
C GLU A 20 1.92 -39.21 -11.99
N GLU A 21 2.55 -38.11 -11.55
CA GLU A 21 1.82 -36.88 -11.19
C GLU A 21 2.17 -35.69 -12.11
N ALA A 22 2.42 -35.97 -13.39
CA ALA A 22 2.49 -34.96 -14.44
C ALA A 22 1.10 -34.40 -14.84
N GLY A 23 0.14 -34.39 -13.90
CA GLY A 23 -1.29 -34.17 -14.15
C GLY A 23 -1.91 -32.94 -13.49
N ARG A 24 -1.15 -32.09 -12.79
CA ARG A 24 -1.71 -30.85 -12.23
C ARG A 24 -0.76 -29.65 -12.30
N ARG A 25 -0.26 -29.36 -13.52
CA ARG A 25 0.12 -27.99 -13.82
C ARG A 25 -1.10 -27.12 -13.57
N ARG A 26 -1.03 -26.22 -12.58
CA ARG A 26 -2.06 -25.19 -12.38
C ARG A 26 -2.19 -24.47 -13.72
N SER A 27 -3.41 -24.33 -14.23
CA SER A 27 -3.69 -23.60 -15.46
C SER A 27 -2.98 -22.24 -15.36
N SER A 28 -2.25 -21.87 -16.41
CA SER A 28 -1.68 -20.53 -16.54
C SER A 28 -2.78 -19.53 -16.20
N ARG A 29 -2.53 -18.65 -15.23
CA ARG A 29 -3.51 -17.61 -14.87
C ARG A 29 -3.82 -16.84 -16.15
N ASP A 30 -5.09 -16.81 -16.53
CA ASP A 30 -5.57 -15.96 -17.61
C ASP A 30 -5.05 -14.55 -17.32
N PRO A 31 -4.37 -13.86 -18.25
CA PRO A 31 -3.96 -12.49 -18.01
C PRO A 31 -5.19 -11.73 -17.55
N LEU A 32 -5.16 -11.20 -16.32
CA LEU A 32 -6.18 -10.30 -15.83
C LEU A 32 -6.27 -9.22 -16.91
N THR A 33 -7.28 -9.28 -17.79
CA THR A 33 -7.69 -8.12 -18.55
C THR A 33 -7.90 -7.07 -17.48
N PRO A 34 -7.08 -6.00 -17.44
CA PRO A 34 -7.36 -4.95 -16.51
C PRO A 34 -8.73 -4.43 -16.91
N ASP A 35 -9.70 -4.64 -16.03
CA ASP A 35 -11.02 -4.07 -16.16
C ASP A 35 -10.87 -2.56 -15.93
N PHE A 36 -10.25 -1.89 -16.91
CA PHE A 36 -10.32 -0.45 -17.11
C PHE A 36 -11.68 -0.09 -17.73
N GLY A 37 -12.73 -0.88 -17.46
CA GLY A 37 -14.10 -0.48 -17.70
C GLY A 37 -14.26 0.93 -17.14
N GLN A 38 -14.83 1.82 -17.95
CA GLN A 38 -14.92 3.26 -17.69
C GLN A 38 -15.27 3.53 -16.23
N GLN A 39 -14.25 3.76 -15.41
CA GLN A 39 -14.45 4.23 -14.05
C GLN A 39 -15.10 5.59 -14.26
N THR A 40 -16.36 5.74 -13.83
CA THR A 40 -16.98 7.06 -13.73
C THR A 40 -15.95 7.99 -13.11
N PRO A 41 -15.61 9.13 -13.73
CA PRO A 41 -14.51 9.96 -13.26
C PRO A 41 -14.75 10.27 -11.79
N GLN A 42 -13.99 9.59 -10.92
CA GLN A 42 -14.08 9.81 -9.50
C GLN A 42 -13.55 11.22 -9.28
N GLN A 43 -14.32 12.06 -8.60
CA GLN A 43 -13.88 13.41 -8.30
C GLN A 43 -12.59 13.32 -7.47
N ALA A 44 -11.44 13.55 -8.11
CA ALA A 44 -10.15 13.61 -7.45
C ALA A 44 -10.15 14.84 -6.55
N ARG A 45 -10.12 14.61 -5.24
CA ARG A 45 -10.06 15.70 -4.25
C ARG A 45 -8.62 15.86 -3.85
N VAL A 46 -8.01 16.93 -4.33
CA VAL A 46 -6.72 17.38 -3.81
C VAL A 46 -6.95 17.96 -2.42
N VAL A 47 -6.19 17.48 -1.43
CA VAL A 47 -6.30 17.90 -0.03
C VAL A 47 -4.92 18.28 0.49
N THR A 48 -4.86 19.41 1.19
CA THR A 48 -3.66 19.84 1.92
C THR A 48 -3.76 19.43 3.38
N LEU A 49 -2.71 18.79 3.89
CA LEU A 49 -2.58 18.38 5.28
C LEU A 49 -1.30 18.99 5.86
N VAL A 50 -1.33 19.37 7.14
CA VAL A 50 -0.13 19.81 7.87
C VAL A 50 0.21 18.78 8.93
N ALA A 51 1.44 18.27 8.90
CA ALA A 51 1.96 17.28 9.83
C ALA A 51 3.29 17.77 10.42
N GLY A 52 3.23 18.34 11.63
CA GLY A 52 4.39 19.00 12.22
C GLY A 52 4.77 20.25 11.43
N ASP A 53 5.99 20.27 10.92
CA ASP A 53 6.53 21.31 10.04
C ASP A 53 6.40 20.97 8.54
N LEU A 54 5.69 19.88 8.18
CA LEU A 54 5.49 19.46 6.80
C LEU A 54 4.10 19.82 6.29
N MET A 55 4.03 20.26 5.04
CA MET A 55 2.81 20.41 4.26
C MET A 55 2.74 19.30 3.20
N LEU A 56 1.63 18.56 3.20
CA LEU A 56 1.39 17.45 2.29
C LEU A 56 0.22 17.78 1.36
N THR A 57 0.48 17.81 0.06
CA THR A 57 -0.55 17.94 -0.97
C THR A 57 -0.86 16.55 -1.52
N VAL A 58 -2.00 15.99 -1.14
CA VAL A 58 -2.44 14.68 -1.61
C VAL A 58 -3.16 14.86 -2.94
N ASN A 59 -2.53 14.45 -4.05
CA ASN A 59 -3.19 14.34 -5.35
C ASN A 59 -3.34 12.84 -5.70
N PRO A 60 -4.56 12.28 -5.74
CA PRO A 60 -4.76 10.84 -5.95
C PRO A 60 -4.38 10.36 -7.35
N ILE A 61 -4.18 11.27 -8.31
CA ILE A 61 -3.85 10.93 -9.69
C ILE A 61 -2.34 10.90 -9.87
N ASP A 62 -1.66 12.00 -9.53
CA ASP A 62 -0.23 12.20 -9.80
C ASP A 62 0.67 11.77 -8.64
N GLY A 63 0.09 11.51 -7.46
CA GLY A 63 0.80 11.20 -6.24
C GLY A 63 0.76 12.35 -5.22
N SER A 64 1.40 12.12 -4.08
CA SER A 64 1.44 13.11 -3.00
C SER A 64 2.77 13.87 -3.00
N GLU A 65 2.70 15.18 -2.81
CA GLU A 65 3.87 16.05 -2.69
C GLU A 65 4.07 16.48 -1.23
N VAL A 66 5.33 16.53 -0.79
CA VAL A 66 5.71 16.91 0.57
C VAL A 66 6.66 18.11 0.51
N GLU A 67 6.32 19.17 1.22
CA GLU A 67 7.14 20.37 1.35
C GLU A 67 7.24 20.80 2.82
N LEU A 68 8.16 21.72 3.14
CA LEU A 68 8.17 22.38 4.44
C LEU A 68 6.99 23.35 4.52
N CYS A 69 6.25 23.31 5.62
CA CYS A 69 5.14 24.21 5.89
C CYS A 69 5.67 25.65 5.98
N PRO A 70 5.14 26.58 5.17
CA PRO A 70 5.57 27.96 5.21
C PRO A 70 5.38 28.58 6.59
N PRO A 71 6.29 29.48 7.01
CA PRO A 71 6.14 30.19 8.27
C PRO A 71 4.83 31.00 8.26
N GLY A 72 3.98 30.79 9.27
CA GLY A 72 2.68 31.46 9.40
C GLY A 72 1.48 30.68 8.87
N GLU A 73 1.69 29.57 8.14
CA GLU A 73 0.61 28.68 7.68
C GLU A 73 0.36 27.49 8.62
N GLN A 74 1.12 27.40 9.71
CA GLN A 74 0.92 26.37 10.72
C GLN A 74 -0.40 26.57 11.48
N PRO A 75 -1.22 25.51 11.60
CA PRO A 75 -2.44 25.58 12.38
C PRO A 75 -2.14 25.82 13.87
N PRO A 76 -3.11 26.37 14.64
CA PRO A 76 -2.95 26.52 16.08
C PRO A 76 -2.74 25.17 16.75
N ALA A 77 -2.07 25.19 17.90
CA ALA A 77 -1.83 24.00 18.70
C ALA A 77 -3.15 23.23 18.96
N PRO A 78 -3.19 21.90 18.74
CA PRO A 78 -4.38 21.12 19.00
C PRO A 78 -4.85 21.25 20.46
N VAL A 79 -6.12 21.58 20.65
CA VAL A 79 -6.74 21.67 21.98
C VAL A 79 -7.75 20.55 22.20
N ARG A 80 -7.92 20.15 23.47
CA ARG A 80 -8.97 19.19 23.84
C ARG A 80 -10.33 19.79 23.53
N ARG A 81 -11.09 19.11 22.65
CA ARG A 81 -12.48 19.48 22.35
C ARG A 81 -13.38 19.27 23.57
N THR A 82 -14.33 20.17 23.79
CA THR A 82 -15.37 19.98 24.81
C THR A 82 -16.34 18.86 24.39
N PRO A 83 -17.14 18.29 25.31
CA PRO A 83 -18.21 17.37 24.95
C PRO A 83 -19.19 17.95 23.92
N ALA A 84 -19.54 19.23 24.04
CA ALA A 84 -20.43 19.93 23.11
C ALA A 84 -19.82 20.03 21.70
N ASP A 85 -18.54 20.43 21.59
CA ASP A 85 -17.84 20.51 20.29
C ASP A 85 -17.76 19.15 19.58
N ARG A 86 -17.63 18.07 20.37
CA ARG A 86 -17.64 16.71 19.82
C ARG A 86 -19.03 16.33 19.30
N ALA A 87 -20.09 16.64 20.05
CA ALA A 87 -21.46 16.35 19.63
C ALA A 87 -21.88 17.12 18.36
N ALA A 88 -21.37 18.35 18.15
CA ALA A 88 -21.68 19.16 16.97
C ALA A 88 -21.06 18.66 15.65
N ARG A 89 -20.15 17.69 15.70
CA ARG A 89 -19.43 17.14 14.53
C ARG A 89 -19.67 15.64 14.30
N ALA A 90 -20.50 15.00 15.12
CA ALA A 90 -20.94 13.61 14.94
C ALA A 90 -22.08 13.54 13.91
#